data_AF-A0A433TFW3-F1
#
_entry.id   AF-A0A433TFW3-F1
#
_cell.length_a   1.000
_cell.length_b   1.000
_cell.length_c   1.000
_cell.angle_alpha   90.00
_cell.angle_beta   90.00
_cell.angle_gamma   90.00
#
_symmetry.space_group_name_H-M   'P 1'
#
loop_
_entity.id
_entity.type
_entity.pdbx_description
1 polymer ?
#
loop_
_entity_poly.entity_id
_entity_poly.type
_entity_poly.pdbx_seq_one_letter_code
_entity_poly.pdbx_strand_id
1 'polypeptide(L)'
;MGSKERLLIPYDTIEDHIHCSICLSVLRGAVLTPCGHRYCTKCITEWVGRNHSCPCCNSTLQETQFYCDVQFNGLVEAILLERDKAEQRYFDQIFNNVSEDSQDDNTSNTASQFEKILKKHLKSTLLSHQRYFNKLKEDFQRKVHLLDSGIGSELIVGPEIESEKDMVKSTLIKNLEESERLAAEAYDRHLAEHMPALDLLPVEVTVYIADKDLRIPNIVIKPADKLAVIKPLIETAMQNRCDEILKWENDSGVRLLFSPLSKQEQYDVRAIMELLPSMEDVHQLSWDSSPFFQCNLRPGSEIVLKDVFKSQSDLPKRCFANVFKESGPQPVDYFSCDNCRVKWICKSCIQCCHTGHKFSLFVSSHTPTWACCYCPKKKLCKIQDK
;
A
#
# COMPACT_ATOMS: atom_id res chain seq x y z
N MET A 1 -49.89 -2.51 21.19
CA MET A 1 -49.22 -1.22 20.92
C MET A 1 -49.39 -0.93 19.44
N GLY A 2 -49.80 0.29 19.07
CA GLY A 2 -50.16 0.60 17.68
C GLY A 2 -48.97 0.59 16.73
N SER A 3 -49.23 0.21 15.46
CA SER A 3 -48.31 0.41 14.35
C SER A 3 -47.95 1.89 14.26
N LYS A 4 -46.66 2.24 14.41
CA LYS A 4 -46.21 3.60 14.11
C LYS A 4 -46.30 3.83 12.60
N GLU A 5 -47.29 4.59 12.17
CA GLU A 5 -47.35 5.11 10.80
C GLU A 5 -46.06 5.87 10.51
N ARG A 6 -45.40 5.52 9.42
CA ARG A 6 -44.15 6.14 9.00
C ARG A 6 -44.47 7.30 8.09
N LEU A 7 -44.54 8.51 8.66
CA LEU A 7 -44.63 9.73 7.88
C LEU A 7 -43.41 9.82 6.96
N LEU A 8 -43.65 9.85 5.64
CA LEU A 8 -42.62 10.12 4.63
C LEU A 8 -42.75 11.58 4.23
N ILE A 9 -41.68 12.36 4.40
CA ILE A 9 -41.61 13.76 4.02
C ILE A 9 -40.63 13.87 2.84
N PRO A 10 -41.04 14.42 1.68
CA PRO A 10 -40.13 14.64 0.56
C PRO A 10 -39.01 15.62 0.96
N TYR A 11 -37.76 15.30 0.64
CA TYR A 11 -36.60 16.08 1.07
C TYR A 11 -36.68 17.54 0.61
N ASP A 12 -37.16 17.77 -0.60
CA ASP A 12 -37.38 19.06 -1.26
C ASP A 12 -38.22 20.02 -0.37
N THR A 13 -39.18 19.48 0.40
CA THR A 13 -40.04 20.28 1.31
C THR A 13 -39.37 20.66 2.63
N ILE A 14 -38.21 20.07 2.94
CA ILE A 14 -37.38 20.38 4.09
C ILE A 14 -36.14 21.18 3.65
N GLU A 15 -35.75 21.08 2.37
CA GLU A 15 -34.45 21.54 1.87
C GLU A 15 -34.19 23.03 2.13
N ASP A 16 -35.12 23.90 1.76
CA ASP A 16 -35.03 25.35 1.99
C ASP A 16 -34.90 25.70 3.48
N HIS A 17 -35.47 24.89 4.37
CA HIS A 17 -35.41 25.12 5.82
C HIS A 17 -34.05 24.75 6.43
N ILE A 18 -33.27 23.89 5.79
CA ILE A 18 -31.93 23.47 6.26
C ILE A 18 -30.77 24.13 5.51
N HIS A 19 -31.06 24.98 4.51
CA HIS A 19 -30.07 25.70 3.72
C HIS A 19 -29.73 27.09 4.29
N CYS A 20 -28.47 27.50 4.11
CA CYS A 20 -27.99 28.83 4.48
C CYS A 20 -28.16 29.80 3.30
N SER A 21 -28.95 30.86 3.46
CA SER A 21 -29.22 31.85 2.41
C SER A 21 -28.00 32.70 2.00
N ILE A 22 -26.86 32.61 2.70
CA ILE A 22 -25.60 33.27 2.30
C ILE A 22 -24.79 32.39 1.32
N CYS A 23 -24.66 31.10 1.60
CA CYS A 23 -23.78 30.19 0.83
C CYS A 23 -24.54 29.14 0.00
N LEU A 24 -25.87 29.22 -0.03
CA LEU A 24 -26.80 28.36 -0.79
C LEU A 24 -26.42 26.87 -0.65
N SER A 25 -26.09 26.47 0.58
CA SER A 25 -25.66 25.13 0.97
C SER A 25 -26.22 24.78 2.35
N VAL A 26 -26.40 23.48 2.64
CA VAL A 26 -26.87 22.98 3.95
C VAL A 26 -26.07 23.59 5.10
N LEU A 27 -26.78 24.00 6.15
CA LEU A 27 -26.24 24.69 7.33
C LEU A 27 -25.14 23.88 8.03
N ARG A 28 -23.95 24.48 8.16
CA ARG A 28 -22.79 23.91 8.87
C ARG A 28 -22.49 24.77 10.10
N GLY A 29 -22.71 24.23 11.29
CA GLY A 29 -22.67 25.02 12.52
C GLY A 29 -23.75 26.11 12.48
N ALA A 30 -25.01 25.69 12.45
CA ALA A 30 -26.16 26.59 12.45
C ALA A 30 -26.09 27.52 13.67
N VAL A 31 -26.03 28.82 13.42
CA VAL A 31 -26.10 29.88 14.42
C VAL A 31 -27.37 30.69 14.21
N LEU A 32 -28.12 30.87 15.29
CA LEU A 32 -29.34 31.65 15.38
C LEU A 32 -28.99 33.10 15.74
N THR A 33 -29.55 34.03 14.98
CA THR A 33 -29.44 35.47 15.23
C THR A 33 -30.61 35.97 16.11
N PRO A 34 -30.48 37.12 16.80
CA PRO A 34 -31.57 37.68 17.61
C PRO A 34 -32.87 37.97 16.82
N CYS A 35 -32.79 38.14 15.50
CA CYS A 35 -33.94 38.30 14.62
C CYS A 35 -34.51 36.97 14.07
N GLY A 36 -34.14 35.82 14.67
CA GLY A 36 -34.71 34.50 14.39
C GLY A 36 -34.14 33.76 13.17
N HIS A 37 -33.26 34.39 12.38
CA HIS A 37 -32.69 33.78 11.17
C HIS A 37 -31.47 32.91 11.48
N ARG A 38 -31.29 31.82 10.73
CA ARG A 38 -30.19 30.85 10.89
C ARG A 38 -29.19 30.90 9.73
N TYR A 39 -27.91 30.77 10.06
CA TYR A 39 -26.80 30.81 9.09
C TYR A 39 -25.70 29.82 9.48
N CYS A 40 -24.80 29.48 8.55
CA CYS A 40 -23.54 28.81 8.90
C CYS A 40 -22.66 29.77 9.71
N THR A 41 -21.98 29.30 10.77
CA THR A 41 -21.16 30.14 11.66
C THR A 41 -20.25 31.10 10.88
N LYS A 42 -19.43 30.55 9.98
CA LYS A 42 -18.46 31.35 9.19
C LYS A 42 -19.13 32.42 8.33
N CYS A 43 -20.28 32.11 7.74
CA CYS A 43 -20.95 32.98 6.77
C CYS A 43 -21.56 34.22 7.42
N ILE A 44 -22.19 34.10 8.60
CA ILE A 44 -22.76 35.27 9.27
C ILE A 44 -21.70 36.10 9.99
N THR A 45 -20.62 35.49 10.51
CA THR A 45 -19.45 36.24 11.02
C THR A 45 -18.84 37.09 9.89
N GLU A 46 -18.53 36.51 8.74
CA GLU A 46 -17.94 37.28 7.62
C GLU A 46 -18.89 38.38 7.10
N TRP A 47 -20.21 38.13 7.10
CA TRP A 47 -21.20 39.13 6.70
C TRP A 47 -21.33 40.28 7.72
N VAL A 48 -21.51 39.95 9.01
CA VAL A 48 -21.75 40.95 10.06
C VAL A 48 -20.50 41.76 10.37
N GLY A 49 -19.29 41.20 10.20
CA GLY A 49 -18.03 41.94 10.24
C GLY A 49 -17.84 42.98 9.13
N ARG A 50 -18.70 42.97 8.08
CA ARG A 50 -18.73 43.98 7.01
C ARG A 50 -19.96 44.88 7.03
N ASN A 51 -21.14 44.31 7.27
CA ASN A 51 -22.43 44.95 7.04
C ASN A 51 -23.25 45.23 8.31
N HIS A 52 -22.86 44.67 9.47
CA HIS A 52 -23.52 44.85 10.78
C HIS A 52 -25.05 44.61 10.78
N SER A 53 -25.57 43.80 9.86
CA SER A 53 -27.01 43.61 9.61
C SER A 53 -27.35 42.17 9.22
N CYS A 54 -28.63 41.79 9.37
CA CYS A 54 -29.15 40.49 8.96
C CYS A 54 -29.39 40.43 7.43
N PRO A 55 -28.81 39.46 6.69
CA PRO A 55 -29.05 39.30 5.25
C PRO A 55 -30.51 39.13 4.83
N CYS A 56 -31.38 38.60 5.70
CA CYS A 56 -32.77 38.27 5.35
C CYS A 56 -33.79 39.33 5.78
N CYS A 57 -33.48 40.19 6.75
CA CYS A 57 -34.44 41.18 7.28
C CYS A 57 -33.84 42.54 7.65
N ASN A 58 -32.58 42.80 7.31
CA ASN A 58 -31.83 44.06 7.56
C ASN A 58 -31.78 44.53 9.03
N SER A 59 -32.24 43.74 10.00
CA SER A 59 -32.11 44.05 11.43
C SER A 59 -30.63 44.14 11.83
N THR A 60 -30.26 45.13 12.64
CA THR A 60 -28.89 45.33 13.12
C THR A 60 -28.39 44.11 13.90
N LEU A 61 -27.15 43.67 13.65
CA LEU A 61 -26.52 42.52 14.29
C LEU A 61 -25.12 42.87 14.80
N GLN A 62 -24.72 42.26 15.92
CA GLN A 62 -23.34 42.24 16.40
C GLN A 62 -22.89 40.77 16.59
N GLU A 63 -21.61 40.48 16.35
CA GLU A 63 -21.07 39.10 16.44
C GLU A 63 -21.19 38.49 17.85
N THR A 64 -21.22 39.33 18.88
CA THR A 64 -21.43 38.96 20.29
C THR A 64 -22.84 38.45 20.60
N GLN A 65 -23.77 38.50 19.64
CA GLN A 65 -25.19 38.19 19.82
C GLN A 65 -25.64 36.91 19.08
N PHE A 66 -24.70 36.09 18.59
CA PHE A 66 -25.01 34.84 17.90
C PHE A 66 -25.11 33.66 18.88
N TYR A 67 -26.11 32.80 18.68
CA TYR A 67 -26.32 31.60 19.50
C TYR A 67 -26.18 30.34 18.65
N CYS A 68 -25.26 29.44 19.01
CA CYS A 68 -25.12 28.15 18.32
C CYS A 68 -26.36 27.27 18.57
N ASP A 69 -27.11 26.95 17.52
CA ASP A 69 -28.33 26.15 17.63
C ASP A 69 -27.98 24.65 17.56
N VAL A 70 -27.46 24.13 18.67
CA VAL A 70 -27.01 22.73 18.77
C VAL A 70 -28.13 21.73 18.47
N GLN A 71 -29.37 22.05 18.82
CA GLN A 71 -30.54 21.20 18.54
C GLN A 71 -30.85 21.15 17.05
N PHE A 72 -30.82 22.30 16.36
CA PHE A 72 -31.01 22.35 14.92
C PHE A 72 -29.87 21.67 14.15
N ASN A 73 -28.61 21.79 14.61
CA ASN A 73 -27.49 21.04 14.03
C ASN A 73 -27.73 19.52 14.11
N GLY A 74 -28.12 18.99 15.28
CA GLY A 74 -28.45 17.57 15.44
C GLY A 74 -29.64 17.10 14.58
N LEU A 75 -30.62 17.98 14.34
CA LEU A 75 -31.73 17.70 13.42
C LEU A 75 -31.25 17.62 11.96
N VAL A 76 -30.42 18.57 11.51
CA VAL A 76 -29.81 18.55 10.16
C VAL A 76 -28.95 17.30 9.95
N GLU A 77 -28.11 16.94 10.94
CA GLU A 77 -27.30 15.72 10.90
C GLU A 77 -28.16 14.46 10.80
N ALA A 78 -29.27 14.38 11.54
CA ALA A 78 -30.20 13.25 11.47
C ALA A 78 -30.90 13.15 10.09
N ILE A 79 -31.32 14.27 9.51
CA ILE A 79 -31.92 14.33 8.17
C ILE A 79 -30.92 13.88 7.11
N LEU A 80 -29.70 14.41 7.12
CA LEU A 80 -28.63 14.03 6.20
C LEU A 80 -28.28 12.54 6.34
N LEU A 81 -28.23 12.01 7.56
CA LEU A 81 -27.93 10.60 7.82
C LEU A 81 -29.02 9.66 7.29
N GLU A 82 -30.31 9.98 7.43
CA GLU A 82 -31.37 9.17 6.83
C GLU A 82 -31.47 9.34 5.31
N ARG A 83 -31.14 10.52 4.74
CA ARG A 83 -31.00 10.69 3.29
C ARG A 83 -29.87 9.81 2.74
N ASP A 84 -28.68 9.86 3.34
CA ASP A 84 -27.53 9.04 2.95
C ASP A 84 -27.83 7.54 3.07
N LYS A 85 -28.59 7.10 4.10
CA LYS A 85 -29.09 5.72 4.22
C LYS A 85 -30.14 5.36 3.16
N ALA A 86 -31.02 6.28 2.78
CA ALA A 86 -32.03 6.05 1.76
C ALA A 86 -31.38 5.90 0.37
N GLU A 87 -30.43 6.79 0.03
CA GLU A 87 -29.58 6.66 -1.15
C GLU A 87 -28.85 5.31 -1.16
N GLN A 88 -28.18 4.94 -0.06
CA GLN A 88 -27.47 3.66 0.04
C GLN A 88 -28.36 2.45 -0.30
N ARG A 89 -29.58 2.40 0.25
CA ARG A 89 -30.57 1.33 -0.01
C ARG A 89 -30.99 1.28 -1.49
N TYR A 90 -31.21 2.43 -2.12
CA TYR A 90 -31.56 2.52 -3.54
C TYR A 90 -30.45 1.96 -4.44
N PHE A 91 -29.18 2.29 -4.17
CA PHE A 91 -28.07 1.70 -4.92
C PHE A 91 -27.90 0.20 -4.64
N ASP A 92 -28.14 -0.28 -3.42
CA ASP A 92 -28.10 -1.72 -3.13
C ASP A 92 -29.20 -2.49 -3.88
N GLN A 93 -30.37 -1.89 -4.10
CA GLN A 93 -31.41 -2.45 -4.98
C GLN A 93 -30.93 -2.54 -6.44
N ILE A 94 -30.30 -1.48 -6.98
CA ILE A 94 -29.76 -1.50 -8.36
C ILE A 94 -28.71 -2.62 -8.52
N PHE A 95 -27.72 -2.71 -7.61
CA PHE A 95 -26.67 -3.72 -7.71
C PHE A 95 -27.18 -5.17 -7.52
N ASN A 96 -28.25 -5.36 -6.73
CA ASN A 96 -28.90 -6.66 -6.60
C ASN A 96 -29.64 -7.04 -7.89
N ASN A 97 -30.40 -6.13 -8.50
CA ASN A 97 -31.13 -6.42 -9.75
C ASN A 97 -30.15 -6.80 -10.89
N VAL A 98 -29.02 -6.11 -11.02
CA VAL A 98 -27.96 -6.45 -12.00
C VAL A 98 -27.33 -7.84 -11.74
N SER A 99 -27.52 -8.41 -10.55
CA SER A 99 -27.07 -9.76 -10.19
C SER A 99 -28.10 -10.86 -10.52
N GLU A 100 -29.30 -10.52 -11.02
CA GLU A 100 -30.35 -11.48 -11.40
C GLU A 100 -30.47 -11.68 -12.93
N ASP A 101 -30.08 -10.69 -13.74
CA ASP A 101 -30.11 -10.78 -15.22
C ASP A 101 -29.05 -11.74 -15.81
N SER A 102 -28.02 -12.12 -15.03
CA SER A 102 -27.04 -13.13 -15.44
C SER A 102 -27.57 -14.55 -15.23
N GLN A 103 -28.41 -15.03 -16.15
CA GLN A 103 -28.72 -16.46 -16.29
C GLN A 103 -27.51 -17.21 -16.86
N ASP A 104 -26.56 -17.56 -16.00
CA ASP A 104 -25.52 -18.54 -16.31
C ASP A 104 -25.18 -19.42 -15.09
N ASP A 105 -24.67 -20.61 -15.35
CA ASP A 105 -24.93 -21.77 -14.48
C ASP A 105 -24.05 -21.91 -13.21
N ASN A 106 -24.61 -22.62 -12.23
CA ASN A 106 -24.04 -23.13 -10.98
C ASN A 106 -22.52 -22.95 -10.74
N THR A 107 -22.13 -21.79 -10.20
CA THR A 107 -20.91 -21.68 -9.37
C THR A 107 -21.17 -20.94 -8.07
N SER A 108 -20.57 -21.42 -6.99
CA SER A 108 -20.81 -20.95 -5.62
C SER A 108 -20.31 -19.52 -5.41
N ASN A 109 -21.16 -18.52 -5.65
CA ASN A 109 -20.78 -17.11 -5.64
C ASN A 109 -20.53 -16.55 -4.21
N THR A 110 -19.43 -16.98 -3.59
CA THR A 110 -18.83 -16.33 -2.44
C THR A 110 -18.12 -15.06 -2.88
N ALA A 111 -18.92 -14.04 -3.21
CA ALA A 111 -18.51 -12.73 -3.74
C ALA A 111 -17.13 -12.29 -3.23
N SER A 112 -16.18 -12.16 -4.16
CA SER A 112 -14.74 -12.11 -3.88
C SER A 112 -14.40 -10.92 -2.97
N GLN A 113 -13.34 -11.03 -2.16
CA GLN A 113 -12.89 -9.89 -1.35
C GLN A 113 -12.53 -8.68 -2.24
N PHE A 114 -12.00 -8.93 -3.44
CA PHE A 114 -11.79 -7.91 -4.47
C PHE A 114 -13.11 -7.29 -4.96
N GLU A 115 -14.12 -8.11 -5.23
CA GLU A 115 -15.45 -7.65 -5.67
C GLU A 115 -16.12 -6.76 -4.61
N LYS A 116 -16.01 -7.12 -3.32
CA LYS A 116 -16.53 -6.32 -2.20
C LYS A 116 -15.82 -4.97 -2.06
N ILE A 117 -14.51 -4.93 -2.26
CA ILE A 117 -13.73 -3.68 -2.30
C ILE A 117 -14.13 -2.85 -3.52
N LEU A 118 -14.18 -3.46 -4.71
CA LEU A 118 -14.55 -2.82 -5.97
C LEU A 118 -15.95 -2.22 -5.91
N LYS A 119 -16.97 -3.00 -5.47
CA LYS A 119 -18.34 -2.51 -5.25
C LYS A 119 -18.39 -1.36 -4.24
N LYS A 120 -17.63 -1.42 -3.13
CA LYS A 120 -17.57 -0.33 -2.14
C LYS A 120 -17.02 0.97 -2.75
N HIS A 121 -15.90 0.90 -3.46
CA HIS A 121 -15.25 2.09 -4.02
C HIS A 121 -16.04 2.65 -5.21
N LEU A 122 -16.56 1.81 -6.12
CA LEU A 122 -17.47 2.24 -7.19
C LEU A 122 -18.74 2.88 -6.63
N LYS A 123 -19.39 2.30 -5.61
CA LYS A 123 -20.58 2.89 -4.98
C LYS A 123 -20.29 4.28 -4.41
N SER A 124 -19.13 4.46 -3.78
CA SER A 124 -18.71 5.77 -3.24
C SER A 124 -18.50 6.83 -4.34
N THR A 125 -17.96 6.44 -5.49
CA THR A 125 -17.69 7.36 -6.61
C THR A 125 -18.95 7.65 -7.44
N LEU A 126 -19.78 6.64 -7.70
CA LEU A 126 -21.11 6.84 -8.32
C LEU A 126 -21.97 7.80 -7.51
N LEU A 127 -21.98 7.67 -6.18
CA LEU A 127 -22.69 8.59 -5.28
C LEU A 127 -22.24 10.05 -5.44
N SER A 128 -20.93 10.32 -5.51
CA SER A 128 -20.44 11.71 -5.64
C SER A 128 -20.74 12.30 -7.02
N HIS A 129 -20.55 11.52 -8.09
CA HIS A 129 -20.84 11.97 -9.46
C HIS A 129 -22.35 12.16 -9.71
N GLN A 130 -23.21 11.27 -9.21
CA GLN A 130 -24.66 11.42 -9.35
C GLN A 130 -25.21 12.58 -8.52
N ARG A 131 -24.66 12.86 -7.31
CA ARG A 131 -25.00 14.07 -6.54
C ARG A 131 -24.60 15.35 -7.28
N TYR A 132 -23.45 15.37 -7.95
CA TYR A 132 -23.03 16.49 -8.80
C TYR A 132 -23.97 16.69 -9.99
N PHE A 133 -24.37 15.60 -10.66
CA PHE A 133 -25.29 15.66 -11.80
C PHE A 133 -26.71 16.11 -11.40
N ASN A 134 -27.25 15.59 -10.29
CA ASN A 134 -28.52 16.06 -9.74
C ASN A 134 -28.48 17.57 -9.46
N LYS A 135 -27.42 18.08 -8.81
CA LYS A 135 -27.25 19.51 -8.58
C LYS A 135 -27.22 20.33 -9.87
N LEU A 136 -26.53 19.85 -10.91
CA LEU A 136 -26.53 20.51 -12.22
C LEU A 136 -27.94 20.59 -12.84
N LYS A 137 -28.74 19.53 -12.66
CA LYS A 137 -30.14 19.44 -13.08
C LYS A 137 -31.06 20.36 -12.26
N GLU A 138 -30.83 20.50 -10.96
CA GLU A 138 -31.54 21.45 -10.07
C GLU A 138 -31.20 22.91 -10.44
N ASP A 139 -29.92 23.22 -10.69
CA ASP A 139 -29.48 24.53 -11.17
C ASP A 139 -30.08 24.86 -12.55
N PHE A 140 -30.24 23.86 -13.42
CA PHE A 140 -30.97 23.98 -14.69
C PHE A 140 -32.47 24.22 -14.46
N GLN A 141 -33.14 23.42 -13.62
CA GLN A 141 -34.57 23.57 -13.32
C GLN A 141 -34.88 24.94 -12.69
N ARG A 142 -34.03 25.45 -11.80
CA ARG A 142 -34.15 26.81 -11.26
C ARG A 142 -34.01 27.88 -12.35
N LYS A 143 -33.13 27.72 -13.34
CA LYS A 143 -33.03 28.63 -14.50
C LYS A 143 -34.28 28.59 -15.39
N VAL A 144 -34.84 27.40 -15.64
CA VAL A 144 -36.11 27.26 -16.39
C VAL A 144 -37.26 27.90 -15.60
N HIS A 145 -37.36 27.65 -14.29
CA HIS A 145 -38.38 28.28 -13.45
C HIS A 145 -38.26 29.80 -13.46
N LEU A 146 -37.05 30.38 -13.44
CA LEU A 146 -36.87 31.84 -13.55
C LEU A 146 -37.36 32.41 -14.91
N LEU A 147 -37.14 31.68 -16.01
CA LEU A 147 -37.67 32.03 -17.34
C LEU A 147 -39.20 31.91 -17.40
N ASP A 148 -39.80 30.96 -16.68
CA ASP A 148 -41.25 30.79 -16.61
C ASP A 148 -41.90 31.79 -15.62
N SER A 149 -41.25 32.14 -14.49
CA SER A 149 -41.77 33.08 -13.49
C SER A 149 -41.56 34.56 -13.82
N GLY A 150 -40.71 34.89 -14.79
CA GLY A 150 -40.56 36.26 -15.32
C GLY A 150 -41.84 36.83 -15.96
N ILE A 151 -42.85 35.98 -16.20
CA ILE A 151 -44.18 36.35 -16.71
C ILE A 151 -45.12 36.81 -15.57
N GLY A 152 -44.71 36.68 -14.30
CA GLY A 152 -45.56 36.87 -13.11
C GLY A 152 -45.99 38.31 -12.76
N SER A 153 -45.56 39.35 -13.48
CA SER A 153 -45.95 40.74 -13.20
C SER A 153 -46.31 41.54 -14.47
N GLU A 154 -47.62 41.70 -14.67
CA GLU A 154 -48.28 42.77 -15.45
C GLU A 154 -47.61 43.21 -16.77
N LEU A 155 -47.74 42.42 -17.84
CA LEU A 155 -47.87 42.92 -19.22
C LEU A 155 -48.39 41.82 -20.16
N ILE A 156 -49.02 42.21 -21.28
CA ILE A 156 -49.55 41.29 -22.28
C ILE A 156 -48.39 40.77 -23.13
N VAL A 157 -48.08 39.47 -23.01
CA VAL A 157 -47.00 38.81 -23.76
C VAL A 157 -47.40 38.65 -25.23
N GLY A 158 -46.59 39.19 -26.14
CA GLY A 158 -46.74 38.99 -27.59
C GLY A 158 -46.07 37.68 -28.06
N PRO A 159 -46.51 37.09 -29.19
CA PRO A 159 -46.01 35.80 -29.67
C PRO A 159 -44.51 35.79 -29.99
N GLU A 160 -43.92 36.96 -30.25
CA GLU A 160 -42.48 37.13 -30.48
C GLU A 160 -41.66 36.79 -29.22
N ILE A 161 -42.15 37.15 -28.02
CA ILE A 161 -41.49 36.90 -26.73
C ILE A 161 -41.58 35.41 -26.36
N GLU A 162 -42.72 34.76 -26.63
CA GLU A 162 -42.89 33.32 -26.41
C GLU A 162 -41.94 32.51 -27.30
N SER A 163 -41.77 32.93 -28.57
CA SER A 163 -40.81 32.32 -29.51
C SER A 163 -39.36 32.49 -29.06
N GLU A 164 -38.98 33.66 -28.54
CA GLU A 164 -37.64 33.91 -28.00
C GLU A 164 -37.37 33.09 -26.74
N LYS A 165 -38.38 32.94 -25.87
CA LYS A 165 -38.33 32.09 -24.68
C LYS A 165 -38.14 30.60 -25.02
N ASP A 166 -38.85 30.06 -26.01
CA ASP A 166 -38.66 28.68 -26.46
C ASP A 166 -37.29 28.45 -27.13
N MET A 167 -36.75 29.46 -27.84
CA MET A 167 -35.38 29.44 -28.36
C MET A 167 -34.34 29.41 -27.23
N VAL A 168 -34.53 30.18 -26.16
CA VAL A 168 -33.67 30.12 -24.97
C VAL A 168 -33.81 28.77 -24.26
N LYS A 169 -35.04 28.26 -24.08
CA LYS A 169 -35.33 26.99 -23.38
C LYS A 169 -34.71 25.79 -24.10
N SER A 170 -34.85 25.72 -25.44
CA SER A 170 -34.21 24.68 -26.26
C SER A 170 -32.68 24.80 -26.34
N THR A 171 -32.13 26.02 -26.29
CA THR A 171 -30.67 26.23 -26.15
C THR A 171 -30.17 25.74 -24.80
N LEU A 172 -30.91 25.99 -23.72
CA LEU A 172 -30.55 25.55 -22.38
C LEU A 172 -30.54 24.02 -22.27
N ILE A 173 -31.50 23.32 -22.90
CA ILE A 173 -31.56 21.84 -22.94
C ILE A 173 -30.31 21.27 -23.62
N LYS A 174 -29.94 21.76 -24.80
CA LYS A 174 -28.73 21.32 -25.52
C LYS A 174 -27.46 21.51 -24.70
N ASN A 175 -27.36 22.63 -23.98
CA ASN A 175 -26.22 22.90 -23.08
C ASN A 175 -26.17 21.90 -21.90
N LEU A 176 -27.31 21.39 -21.42
CA LEU A 176 -27.36 20.34 -20.39
C LEU A 176 -26.93 18.98 -20.97
N GLU A 177 -27.45 18.60 -22.13
CA GLU A 177 -27.09 17.36 -22.85
C GLU A 177 -25.57 17.31 -23.17
N GLU A 178 -24.99 18.41 -23.64
CA GLU A 178 -23.55 18.54 -23.87
C GLU A 178 -22.75 18.50 -22.55
N SER A 179 -23.25 19.12 -21.48
CA SER A 179 -22.60 19.05 -20.16
C SER A 179 -22.60 17.63 -19.58
N GLU A 180 -23.68 16.87 -19.80
CA GLU A 180 -23.80 15.46 -19.42
C GLU A 180 -22.79 14.59 -20.20
N ARG A 181 -22.75 14.75 -21.53
CA ARG A 181 -21.78 14.06 -22.40
C ARG A 181 -20.34 14.33 -21.97
N LEU A 182 -19.97 15.59 -21.78
CA LEU A 182 -18.60 15.98 -21.38
C LEU A 182 -18.23 15.48 -19.97
N ALA A 183 -19.20 15.44 -19.04
CA ALA A 183 -18.98 14.86 -17.71
C ALA A 183 -18.77 13.33 -17.77
N ALA A 184 -19.54 12.63 -18.60
CA ALA A 184 -19.39 11.19 -18.82
C ALA A 184 -18.04 10.85 -19.47
N GLU A 185 -17.66 11.56 -20.54
CA GLU A 185 -16.35 11.40 -21.22
C GLU A 185 -15.16 11.73 -20.31
N ALA A 186 -15.31 12.71 -19.40
CA ALA A 186 -14.28 13.01 -18.40
C ALA A 186 -14.16 11.92 -17.33
N TYR A 187 -15.28 11.31 -16.92
CA TYR A 187 -15.30 10.24 -15.94
C TYR A 187 -14.75 8.92 -16.50
N ASP A 188 -15.15 8.54 -17.72
CA ASP A 188 -14.63 7.35 -18.42
C ASP A 188 -13.11 7.43 -18.61
N ARG A 189 -12.60 8.57 -19.11
CA ARG A 189 -11.16 8.82 -19.23
C ARG A 189 -10.43 8.75 -17.89
N HIS A 190 -11.01 9.35 -16.83
CA HIS A 190 -10.43 9.28 -15.50
C HIS A 190 -10.35 7.83 -14.99
N LEU A 191 -11.40 7.02 -15.18
CA LEU A 191 -11.38 5.59 -14.85
C LEU A 191 -10.33 4.81 -15.67
N ALA A 192 -10.24 5.05 -16.98
CA ALA A 192 -9.25 4.40 -17.85
C ALA A 192 -7.79 4.74 -17.47
N GLU A 193 -7.53 5.97 -16.99
CA GLU A 193 -6.21 6.43 -16.55
C GLU A 193 -5.87 6.03 -15.10
N HIS A 194 -6.86 5.94 -14.20
CA HIS A 194 -6.65 5.85 -12.74
C HIS A 194 -7.15 4.55 -12.10
N MET A 195 -7.84 3.66 -12.82
CA MET A 195 -8.18 2.33 -12.31
C MET A 195 -6.96 1.42 -12.44
N PRO A 196 -6.33 0.98 -11.33
CA PRO A 196 -5.14 0.14 -11.41
C PRO A 196 -5.52 -1.24 -11.92
N ALA A 197 -4.86 -1.69 -12.99
CA ALA A 197 -4.76 -3.11 -13.29
C ALA A 197 -4.17 -3.84 -12.07
N LEU A 198 -4.59 -5.08 -11.81
CA LEU A 198 -4.14 -5.84 -10.64
C LEU A 198 -2.75 -6.49 -10.88
N ASP A 199 -1.82 -5.68 -11.38
CA ASP A 199 -0.48 -6.09 -11.76
C ASP A 199 0.36 -6.37 -10.51
N LEU A 200 0.32 -7.62 -10.06
CA LEU A 200 1.28 -8.20 -9.11
C LEU A 200 2.63 -8.38 -9.80
N LEU A 201 3.24 -7.27 -10.22
CA LEU A 201 4.49 -7.23 -10.97
C LEU A 201 5.59 -8.01 -10.23
N PRO A 202 6.33 -8.90 -10.92
CA PRO A 202 7.51 -9.52 -10.35
C PRO A 202 8.55 -8.46 -9.98
N VAL A 203 9.08 -8.55 -8.76
CA VAL A 203 10.04 -7.61 -8.20
C VAL A 203 11.44 -8.21 -8.28
N GLU A 204 12.40 -7.48 -8.86
CA GLU A 204 13.81 -7.85 -8.82
C GLU A 204 14.45 -7.46 -7.48
N VAL A 205 15.12 -8.41 -6.84
CA VAL A 205 15.85 -8.22 -5.58
C VAL A 205 17.26 -8.80 -5.65
N THR A 206 18.11 -8.39 -4.72
CA THR A 206 19.39 -9.04 -4.43
C THR A 206 19.25 -9.91 -3.18
N VAL A 207 19.86 -11.09 -3.15
CA VAL A 207 20.05 -11.88 -1.91
C VAL A 207 21.51 -11.78 -1.47
N TYR A 208 21.75 -11.36 -0.22
CA TYR A 208 23.08 -11.31 0.39
C TYR A 208 23.21 -12.35 1.50
N ILE A 209 24.24 -13.19 1.45
CA ILE A 209 24.54 -14.23 2.43
C ILE A 209 25.71 -13.77 3.28
N ALA A 210 25.42 -13.28 4.48
CA ALA A 210 26.37 -12.52 5.31
C ALA A 210 27.60 -13.35 5.74
N ASP A 211 27.43 -14.65 6.01
CA ASP A 211 28.52 -15.50 6.49
C ASP A 211 29.46 -16.00 5.38
N LYS A 212 29.06 -15.81 4.11
CA LYS A 212 29.77 -16.29 2.92
C LYS A 212 30.30 -15.18 2.03
N ASP A 213 29.97 -13.92 2.33
CA ASP A 213 30.17 -12.76 1.46
C ASP A 213 29.80 -13.08 0.00
N LEU A 214 28.50 -13.37 -0.20
CA LEU A 214 27.92 -13.63 -1.52
C LEU A 214 26.69 -12.76 -1.72
N ARG A 215 26.70 -11.95 -2.77
CA ARG A 215 25.51 -11.35 -3.37
C ARG A 215 25.07 -12.15 -4.59
N ILE A 216 23.78 -12.47 -4.65
CA ILE A 216 23.11 -13.06 -5.81
C ILE A 216 22.13 -11.99 -6.33
N PRO A 217 22.47 -11.26 -7.40
CA PRO A 217 21.63 -10.18 -7.95
C PRO A 217 20.50 -10.73 -8.84
N ASN A 218 19.57 -9.85 -9.20
CA ASN A 218 18.53 -10.06 -10.23
C ASN A 218 17.64 -11.29 -9.97
N ILE A 219 17.31 -11.55 -8.71
CA ILE A 219 16.35 -12.60 -8.34
C ILE A 219 14.94 -12.02 -8.51
N VAL A 220 14.19 -12.58 -9.46
CA VAL A 220 12.79 -12.19 -9.74
C VAL A 220 11.86 -12.91 -8.76
N ILE A 221 11.08 -12.15 -7.99
CA ILE A 221 10.14 -12.65 -6.98
C ILE A 221 8.73 -12.13 -7.27
N LYS A 222 7.72 -13.00 -7.36
CA LYS A 222 6.32 -12.56 -7.49
C LYS A 222 5.77 -12.18 -6.11
N PRO A 223 4.87 -11.20 -5.97
CA PRO A 223 4.32 -10.81 -4.66
C PRO A 223 3.60 -11.96 -3.92
N ALA A 224 3.04 -12.93 -4.64
CA ALA A 224 2.42 -14.12 -4.07
C ALA A 224 3.40 -15.22 -3.64
N ASP A 225 4.68 -15.13 -4.01
CA ASP A 225 5.70 -16.12 -3.65
C ASP A 225 6.05 -16.02 -2.15
N LYS A 226 6.60 -17.12 -1.62
CA LYS A 226 7.17 -17.21 -0.28
C LYS A 226 8.70 -17.12 -0.34
N LEU A 227 9.33 -16.75 0.77
CA LEU A 227 10.81 -16.71 0.87
C LEU A 227 11.46 -18.06 0.50
N ALA A 228 10.81 -19.20 0.73
CA ALA A 228 11.31 -20.51 0.33
C ALA A 228 11.71 -20.63 -1.17
N VAL A 229 11.15 -19.82 -2.07
CA VAL A 229 11.45 -19.83 -3.52
C VAL A 229 12.92 -19.53 -3.83
N ILE A 230 13.66 -18.81 -2.97
CA ILE A 230 15.08 -18.51 -3.23
C ILE A 230 16.03 -19.67 -2.91
N LYS A 231 15.58 -20.73 -2.23
CA LYS A 231 16.47 -21.83 -1.78
C LYS A 231 17.22 -22.54 -2.92
N PRO A 232 16.59 -22.94 -4.05
CA PRO A 232 17.29 -23.59 -5.16
C PRO A 232 18.29 -22.67 -5.88
N LEU A 233 18.04 -21.36 -5.89
CA LEU A 233 18.96 -20.36 -6.46
C LEU A 233 20.23 -20.24 -5.59
N ILE A 234 20.07 -20.26 -4.27
CA ILE A 234 21.19 -20.27 -3.31
C ILE A 234 21.98 -21.57 -3.41
N GLU A 235 21.31 -22.73 -3.49
CA GLU A 235 21.96 -24.04 -3.69
C GLU A 235 22.81 -24.06 -4.96
N THR A 236 22.26 -23.55 -6.08
CA THR A 236 22.97 -23.43 -7.36
C THR A 236 24.20 -22.50 -7.24
N ALA A 237 24.05 -21.35 -6.58
CA ALA A 237 25.14 -20.39 -6.38
C ALA A 237 26.24 -20.91 -5.43
N MET A 238 25.87 -21.74 -4.45
CA MET A 238 26.80 -22.44 -3.54
C MET A 238 27.55 -23.57 -4.26
N GLN A 239 26.87 -24.37 -5.09
CA GLN A 239 27.49 -25.39 -5.95
C GLN A 239 28.52 -24.76 -6.92
N ASN A 240 28.19 -23.61 -7.52
CA ASN A 240 29.11 -22.85 -8.38
C ASN A 240 30.34 -22.29 -7.64
N ARG A 241 30.30 -22.18 -6.30
CA ARG A 241 31.47 -21.86 -5.46
C ARG A 241 32.20 -23.11 -4.92
N CYS A 242 31.74 -24.31 -5.28
CA CYS A 242 32.18 -25.60 -4.73
C CYS A 242 32.03 -25.70 -3.19
N ASP A 243 30.96 -25.11 -2.65
CA ASP A 243 30.68 -25.06 -1.20
C ASP A 243 29.24 -25.51 -0.91
N GLU A 244 28.95 -26.79 -1.18
CA GLU A 244 27.58 -27.32 -1.16
C GLU A 244 26.87 -27.15 0.20
N ILE A 245 25.56 -26.93 0.16
CA ILE A 245 24.71 -26.86 1.34
C ILE A 245 24.45 -28.26 1.87
N LEU A 246 24.77 -28.50 3.14
CA LEU A 246 24.59 -29.77 3.82
C LEU A 246 23.26 -29.84 4.58
N LYS A 247 22.80 -28.71 5.11
CA LYS A 247 21.55 -28.61 5.88
C LYS A 247 21.01 -27.18 5.89
N TRP A 248 19.72 -27.02 5.64
CA TRP A 248 18.98 -25.78 5.88
C TRP A 248 18.60 -25.60 7.35
N GLU A 249 18.66 -24.35 7.83
CA GLU A 249 18.13 -23.92 9.12
C GLU A 249 16.83 -23.12 8.89
N ASN A 250 15.72 -23.75 9.26
CA ASN A 250 14.38 -23.17 9.07
C ASN A 250 14.00 -22.27 10.24
N ASP A 251 14.12 -22.80 11.47
CA ASP A 251 13.68 -22.11 12.69
C ASP A 251 14.78 -21.18 13.24
N SER A 252 16.04 -21.60 13.17
CA SER A 252 17.22 -20.78 13.41
C SER A 252 17.63 -19.97 12.17
N GLY A 253 18.62 -19.09 12.32
CA GLY A 253 19.08 -18.15 11.29
C GLY A 253 18.26 -16.85 11.24
N VAL A 254 18.93 -15.78 10.80
CA VAL A 254 18.38 -14.43 10.67
C VAL A 254 18.06 -14.16 9.19
N ARG A 255 16.87 -13.60 8.94
CA ARG A 255 16.35 -13.27 7.61
C ARG A 255 15.78 -11.87 7.68
N LEU A 256 16.40 -10.91 6.98
CA LEU A 256 16.01 -9.51 6.98
C LEU A 256 15.81 -9.03 5.54
N LEU A 257 14.78 -8.23 5.32
CA LEU A 257 14.55 -7.48 4.09
C LEU A 257 14.89 -6.01 4.33
N PHE A 258 15.67 -5.42 3.43
CA PHE A 258 16.00 -4.01 3.42
C PHE A 258 15.34 -3.31 2.22
N SER A 259 14.75 -2.13 2.48
CA SER A 259 14.35 -1.18 1.45
C SER A 259 15.55 -0.79 0.55
N PRO A 260 15.33 -0.38 -0.72
CA PRO A 260 16.43 -0.05 -1.66
C PRO A 260 17.36 1.07 -1.18
N LEU A 261 16.87 1.99 -0.35
CA LEU A 261 17.62 3.11 0.22
C LEU A 261 18.45 2.72 1.46
N SER A 262 18.16 1.58 2.07
CA SER A 262 18.73 1.12 3.35
C SER A 262 19.86 0.12 3.16
N LYS A 263 20.35 -0.02 1.93
CA LYS A 263 21.44 -0.93 1.54
C LYS A 263 22.78 -0.51 2.14
N GLN A 264 23.58 -1.49 2.51
CA GLN A 264 24.94 -1.32 3.02
C GLN A 264 25.88 -2.31 2.34
N GLU A 265 27.16 -1.94 2.12
CA GLU A 265 28.13 -2.88 1.52
C GLU A 265 28.35 -4.12 2.41
N GLN A 266 28.34 -3.94 3.73
CA GLN A 266 28.32 -5.01 4.74
C GLN A 266 27.33 -4.64 5.84
N TYR A 267 26.71 -5.64 6.47
CA TYR A 267 25.70 -5.47 7.52
C TYR A 267 26.18 -6.12 8.83
N ASP A 268 26.23 -5.37 9.93
CA ASP A 268 26.29 -5.99 11.26
C ASP A 268 24.89 -6.45 11.68
N VAL A 269 24.55 -7.67 11.27
CA VAL A 269 23.27 -8.32 11.56
C VAL A 269 22.98 -8.41 13.06
N ARG A 270 23.98 -8.38 13.96
CA ARG A 270 23.74 -8.39 15.42
C ARG A 270 23.24 -7.02 15.90
N ALA A 271 23.97 -5.95 15.59
CA ALA A 271 23.56 -4.59 15.93
C ALA A 271 22.20 -4.24 15.29
N ILE A 272 21.94 -4.71 14.06
CA ILE A 272 20.67 -4.48 13.37
C ILE A 272 19.52 -5.27 14.03
N MET A 273 19.75 -6.49 14.55
CA MET A 273 18.72 -7.21 15.32
C MET A 273 18.35 -6.51 16.63
N GLU A 274 19.31 -5.90 17.32
CA GLU A 274 19.07 -5.14 18.55
C GLU A 274 18.28 -3.86 18.29
N LEU A 275 18.50 -3.22 17.14
CA LEU A 275 17.82 -1.98 16.73
C LEU A 275 16.54 -2.19 15.90
N LEU A 276 16.24 -3.43 15.48
CA LEU A 276 15.11 -3.77 14.60
C LEU A 276 13.75 -3.14 15.00
N PRO A 277 13.34 -3.05 16.29
CA PRO A 277 12.09 -2.40 16.69
C PRO A 277 12.01 -0.89 16.40
N SER A 278 13.11 -0.27 15.93
CA SER A 278 13.20 1.16 15.61
C SER A 278 13.45 1.46 14.12
N MET A 279 13.49 0.43 13.26
CA MET A 279 13.76 0.57 11.82
C MET A 279 12.51 0.27 10.97
N GLU A 280 11.85 1.30 10.46
CA GLU A 280 10.67 1.14 9.58
C GLU A 280 11.01 0.47 8.23
N ASP A 281 12.21 0.71 7.69
CA ASP A 281 12.67 0.21 6.39
C ASP A 281 13.25 -1.23 6.41
N VAL A 282 13.24 -1.89 7.57
CA VAL A 282 13.81 -3.23 7.74
C VAL A 282 12.76 -4.18 8.28
N HIS A 283 12.57 -5.33 7.61
CA HIS A 283 11.53 -6.30 7.98
C HIS A 283 12.13 -7.69 8.21
N GLN A 284 11.82 -8.33 9.34
CA GLN A 284 12.21 -9.72 9.60
C GLN A 284 11.32 -10.68 8.83
N LEU A 285 11.93 -11.63 8.12
CA LEU A 285 11.22 -12.61 7.30
C LEU A 285 11.21 -14.02 7.92
N SER A 286 10.19 -14.79 7.53
CA SER A 286 10.08 -16.23 7.76
C SER A 286 10.11 -16.96 6.42
N TRP A 287 10.51 -18.23 6.41
CA TRP A 287 10.53 -19.05 5.19
C TRP A 287 9.12 -19.25 4.59
N ASP A 288 8.12 -19.41 5.45
CA ASP A 288 6.81 -19.95 5.07
C ASP A 288 5.59 -19.21 5.62
N SER A 289 5.76 -18.26 6.55
CA SER A 289 4.65 -17.66 7.29
C SER A 289 3.80 -16.66 6.49
N SER A 290 4.40 -15.98 5.50
CA SER A 290 3.75 -14.91 4.74
C SER A 290 4.27 -14.83 3.29
N PRO A 291 3.43 -14.43 2.31
CA PRO A 291 3.88 -14.03 0.98
C PRO A 291 4.60 -12.68 1.02
N PHE A 292 5.49 -12.43 0.06
CA PHE A 292 6.23 -11.17 -0.05
C PHE A 292 5.35 -9.91 -0.19
N PHE A 293 4.11 -10.04 -0.67
CA PHE A 293 3.11 -8.97 -0.70
C PHE A 293 2.86 -8.32 0.67
N GLN A 294 3.05 -9.05 1.78
CA GLN A 294 2.90 -8.50 3.14
C GLN A 294 4.13 -7.70 3.61
N CYS A 295 5.22 -7.71 2.85
CA CYS A 295 6.53 -7.20 3.26
C CYS A 295 7.06 -6.12 2.29
N ASN A 296 6.23 -5.15 1.88
CA ASN A 296 6.59 -3.91 1.18
C ASN A 296 7.73 -4.03 0.13
N LEU A 297 7.72 -5.08 -0.68
CA LEU A 297 8.85 -5.43 -1.54
C LEU A 297 8.97 -4.44 -2.71
N ARG A 298 10.11 -3.73 -2.81
CA ARG A 298 10.37 -2.73 -3.86
C ARG A 298 11.45 -3.21 -4.82
N PRO A 299 11.41 -2.83 -6.12
CA PRO A 299 12.48 -3.12 -7.06
C PRO A 299 13.83 -2.65 -6.52
N GLY A 300 14.82 -3.54 -6.53
CA GLY A 300 16.12 -3.27 -5.97
C GLY A 300 16.19 -3.33 -4.44
N SER A 301 15.28 -3.99 -3.74
CA SER A 301 15.48 -4.40 -2.33
C SER A 301 16.64 -5.41 -2.18
N GLU A 302 17.17 -5.56 -0.95
CA GLU A 302 18.14 -6.62 -0.62
C GLU A 302 17.64 -7.49 0.54
N ILE A 303 17.66 -8.81 0.35
CA ILE A 303 17.33 -9.81 1.37
C ILE A 303 18.64 -10.30 1.98
N VAL A 304 18.89 -9.98 3.24
CA VAL A 304 20.07 -10.40 4.00
C VAL A 304 19.74 -11.68 4.78
N LEU A 305 20.57 -12.70 4.56
CA LEU A 305 20.48 -14.01 5.18
C LEU A 305 21.74 -14.29 6.01
N LYS A 306 21.56 -14.78 7.24
CA LYS A 306 22.65 -15.15 8.15
C LYS A 306 22.31 -16.40 8.96
N ASP A 307 23.27 -17.32 9.12
CA ASP A 307 23.11 -18.58 9.86
C ASP A 307 21.91 -19.44 9.40
N VAL A 308 21.45 -19.24 8.15
CA VAL A 308 20.26 -19.90 7.56
C VAL A 308 20.52 -21.29 6.97
N PHE A 309 21.79 -21.70 6.86
CA PHE A 309 22.20 -23.04 6.46
C PHE A 309 23.61 -23.35 6.95
N LYS A 310 24.02 -24.62 6.85
CA LYS A 310 25.41 -25.06 7.00
C LYS A 310 25.87 -25.74 5.70
N SER A 311 27.11 -25.45 5.31
CA SER A 311 27.74 -25.86 4.06
C SER A 311 29.06 -26.59 4.31
N GLN A 312 29.68 -27.14 3.26
CA GLN A 312 30.95 -27.88 3.37
C GLN A 312 32.07 -27.08 4.05
N SER A 313 32.16 -25.77 3.80
CA SER A 313 33.22 -24.91 4.36
C SER A 313 33.01 -24.52 5.83
N ASP A 314 31.80 -24.73 6.38
CA ASP A 314 31.49 -24.55 7.81
C ASP A 314 31.89 -25.77 8.65
N LEU A 315 32.19 -26.92 8.01
CA LEU A 315 32.70 -28.08 8.72
C LEU A 315 34.08 -27.74 9.35
N PRO A 316 34.35 -28.20 10.59
CA PRO A 316 35.60 -27.90 11.27
C PRO A 316 36.79 -28.44 10.46
N LYS A 317 37.60 -27.52 9.90
CA LYS A 317 38.70 -27.82 8.99
C LYS A 317 39.80 -28.62 9.69
N ARG A 318 39.74 -29.94 9.58
CA ARG A 318 40.71 -30.87 10.19
C ARG A 318 42.09 -30.74 9.54
N CYS A 319 43.14 -30.94 10.34
CA CYS A 319 44.51 -31.03 9.83
C CYS A 319 44.69 -32.34 9.04
N PHE A 320 45.43 -32.29 7.93
CA PHE A 320 45.62 -33.48 7.08
C PHE A 320 46.24 -34.68 7.81
N ALA A 321 47.13 -34.43 8.78
CA ALA A 321 47.71 -35.49 9.63
C ALA A 321 46.65 -36.28 10.44
N ASN A 322 45.45 -35.75 10.55
CA ASN A 322 44.37 -36.25 11.39
C ASN A 322 43.23 -36.86 10.53
N VAL A 323 43.35 -36.73 9.19
CA VAL A 323 42.37 -37.20 8.19
C VAL A 323 42.98 -38.24 7.23
N PHE A 324 44.31 -38.28 7.15
CA PHE A 324 45.07 -39.25 6.35
C PHE A 324 44.59 -40.69 6.59
N LYS A 325 44.33 -41.41 5.51
CA LYS A 325 44.04 -42.85 5.49
C LYS A 325 45.01 -43.52 4.54
N GLU A 326 45.54 -44.67 4.92
CA GLU A 326 46.47 -45.46 4.09
C GLU A 326 45.78 -46.09 2.85
N SER A 327 44.45 -46.03 2.79
CA SER A 327 43.61 -46.59 1.72
C SER A 327 43.56 -45.72 0.45
N GLY A 328 44.72 -45.49 -0.18
CA GLY A 328 44.84 -44.93 -1.53
C GLY A 328 45.54 -43.57 -1.63
N PRO A 329 46.03 -43.19 -2.83
CA PRO A 329 46.81 -41.97 -3.04
C PRO A 329 45.94 -40.71 -2.94
N GLN A 330 46.17 -39.91 -1.91
CA GLN A 330 45.55 -38.59 -1.73
C GLN A 330 46.56 -37.51 -2.13
N PRO A 331 46.43 -36.84 -3.30
CA PRO A 331 47.31 -35.74 -3.66
C PRO A 331 47.00 -34.49 -2.83
N VAL A 332 48.03 -33.88 -2.24
CA VAL A 332 47.93 -32.79 -1.26
C VAL A 332 48.94 -31.69 -1.56
N ASP A 333 48.47 -30.45 -1.50
CA ASP A 333 49.32 -29.27 -1.55
C ASP A 333 49.90 -28.95 -0.16
N TYR A 334 51.22 -28.82 -0.11
CA TYR A 334 52.00 -28.45 1.06
C TYR A 334 52.62 -27.08 0.86
N PHE A 335 52.73 -26.34 1.97
CA PHE A 335 53.11 -24.95 1.98
C PHE A 335 54.20 -24.66 3.02
N SER A 336 54.87 -23.52 2.86
CA SER A 336 55.81 -22.95 3.81
C SER A 336 55.31 -21.61 4.34
N CYS A 337 55.40 -21.39 5.66
CA CYS A 337 55.01 -20.16 6.33
C CYS A 337 56.27 -19.41 6.79
N ASP A 338 56.46 -18.18 6.29
CA ASP A 338 57.68 -17.41 6.49
C ASP A 338 57.79 -16.87 7.92
N ASN A 339 56.66 -16.38 8.46
CA ASN A 339 56.55 -15.91 9.85
C ASN A 339 56.90 -17.00 10.87
N CYS A 340 56.47 -18.25 10.63
CA CYS A 340 56.76 -19.37 11.53
C CYS A 340 58.04 -20.13 11.19
N ARG A 341 58.63 -19.90 10.01
CA ARG A 341 59.77 -20.68 9.46
C ARG A 341 59.51 -22.19 9.42
N VAL A 342 58.26 -22.60 9.16
CA VAL A 342 57.83 -24.01 9.08
C VAL A 342 57.42 -24.33 7.65
N LYS A 343 57.91 -25.47 7.14
CA LYS A 343 57.53 -26.07 5.84
C LYS A 343 56.64 -27.30 6.07
N TRP A 344 56.07 -27.88 5.02
CA TRP A 344 55.14 -29.03 5.11
C TRP A 344 53.88 -28.75 5.95
N ILE A 345 53.27 -27.58 5.72
CA ILE A 345 51.98 -27.20 6.30
C ILE A 345 50.87 -27.53 5.30
N CYS A 346 49.81 -28.25 5.70
CA CYS A 346 48.67 -28.53 4.83
C CYS A 346 47.72 -27.32 4.71
N LYS A 347 46.90 -27.29 3.64
CA LYS A 347 45.94 -26.21 3.32
C LYS A 347 45.07 -25.79 4.51
N SER A 348 44.50 -26.74 5.26
CA SER A 348 43.69 -26.48 6.48
C SER A 348 44.48 -25.73 7.56
N CYS A 349 45.73 -26.12 7.81
CA CYS A 349 46.55 -25.51 8.86
C CYS A 349 46.95 -24.06 8.51
N ILE A 350 47.10 -23.70 7.24
CA ILE A 350 47.23 -22.29 6.86
C ILE A 350 45.94 -21.53 7.17
N GLN A 351 44.81 -22.02 6.69
CA GLN A 351 43.52 -21.34 6.82
C GLN A 351 43.01 -21.18 8.26
N CYS A 352 43.55 -21.92 9.22
CA CYS A 352 43.11 -21.85 10.63
C CYS A 352 44.22 -21.54 11.65
N CYS A 353 45.48 -21.93 11.40
CA CYS A 353 46.58 -21.80 12.37
C CYS A 353 47.59 -20.70 12.00
N HIS A 354 47.64 -20.29 10.73
CA HIS A 354 48.56 -19.28 10.21
C HIS A 354 47.80 -18.14 9.47
N THR A 355 46.59 -17.83 9.93
CA THR A 355 45.81 -16.70 9.44
C THR A 355 46.58 -15.39 9.64
N GLY A 356 46.66 -14.57 8.58
CA GLY A 356 47.45 -13.32 8.58
C GLY A 356 48.97 -13.49 8.42
N HIS A 357 49.50 -14.71 8.27
CA HIS A 357 50.92 -14.93 7.97
C HIS A 357 51.19 -14.94 6.46
N LYS A 358 52.42 -14.59 6.07
CA LYS A 358 52.91 -14.84 4.71
C LYS A 358 53.27 -16.32 4.55
N PHE A 359 52.83 -16.91 3.45
CA PHE A 359 53.09 -18.28 3.08
C PHE A 359 53.27 -18.43 1.57
N SER A 360 53.97 -19.50 1.18
CA SER A 360 54.29 -19.87 -0.19
C SER A 360 53.92 -21.34 -0.43
N LEU A 361 53.52 -21.67 -1.66
CA LEU A 361 53.37 -23.06 -2.09
C LEU A 361 54.76 -23.73 -2.06
N PHE A 362 54.86 -24.87 -1.38
CA PHE A 362 56.14 -25.55 -1.15
C PHE A 362 56.24 -26.86 -1.96
N VAL A 363 55.17 -27.63 -2.04
CA VAL A 363 55.01 -28.76 -2.98
C VAL A 363 53.55 -28.85 -3.39
N SER A 364 53.26 -28.87 -4.70
CA SER A 364 51.92 -29.12 -5.24
C SER A 364 51.65 -30.61 -5.44
N SER A 365 50.41 -31.05 -5.20
CA SER A 365 49.90 -32.36 -5.59
C SER A 365 50.74 -33.57 -5.13
N HIS A 366 51.43 -33.45 -4.00
CA HIS A 366 52.24 -34.54 -3.45
C HIS A 366 51.34 -35.66 -2.93
N THR A 367 51.63 -36.91 -3.24
CA THR A 367 50.96 -38.09 -2.65
C THR A 367 51.79 -38.61 -1.48
N PRO A 368 51.56 -38.17 -0.24
CA PRO A 368 52.34 -38.62 0.91
C PRO A 368 51.99 -40.08 1.26
N THR A 369 53.00 -40.85 1.63
CA THR A 369 52.84 -42.20 2.19
C THR A 369 52.50 -42.19 3.70
N TRP A 370 52.30 -41.02 4.30
CA TRP A 370 52.10 -40.85 5.73
C TRP A 370 51.34 -39.57 6.10
N ALA A 371 50.83 -39.53 7.33
CA ALA A 371 50.15 -38.41 7.97
C ALA A 371 51.03 -37.16 8.26
N CYS A 372 51.99 -36.82 7.40
CA CYS A 372 53.03 -35.83 7.73
C CYS A 372 52.60 -34.38 7.40
N CYS A 373 51.83 -33.76 8.31
CA CYS A 373 51.71 -32.29 8.43
C CYS A 373 52.56 -31.79 9.62
N TYR A 374 53.31 -30.71 9.44
CA TYR A 374 54.28 -30.25 10.45
C TYR A 374 53.72 -29.26 11.47
N CYS A 375 52.53 -28.69 11.23
CA CYS A 375 51.90 -27.75 12.17
C CYS A 375 51.59 -28.39 13.54
N PRO A 376 51.03 -29.61 13.64
CA PRO A 376 50.92 -30.34 14.92
C PRO A 376 52.30 -30.70 15.50
N LYS A 377 53.22 -31.19 14.66
CA LYS A 377 54.59 -31.60 15.06
C LYS A 377 55.41 -30.46 15.68
N LYS A 378 55.06 -29.20 15.39
CA LYS A 378 55.66 -27.98 15.96
C LYS A 378 54.82 -27.34 17.08
N LYS A 379 53.73 -27.96 17.52
CA LYS A 379 52.76 -27.43 18.50
C LYS A 379 52.14 -26.08 18.11
N LEU A 380 52.08 -25.77 16.81
CA LEU A 380 51.45 -24.55 16.28
C LEU A 380 50.00 -24.76 15.84
N CYS A 381 49.54 -26.01 15.82
CA CYS A 381 48.20 -26.36 15.35
C CYS A 381 47.13 -25.99 16.39
N LYS A 382 46.32 -24.99 16.06
CA LYS A 382 45.10 -24.62 16.80
C LYS A 382 43.91 -25.52 16.48
N ILE A 383 43.96 -26.25 15.35
CA ILE A 383 43.06 -27.37 15.08
C ILE A 383 43.48 -28.51 16.03
N GLN A 384 42.77 -28.65 17.15
CA GLN A 384 42.96 -29.75 18.09
C GLN A 384 42.18 -30.99 17.64
N ASP A 385 42.71 -32.17 17.93
CA ASP A 385 41.93 -33.41 17.88
C ASP A 385 41.16 -33.63 19.18
N LYS A 386 39.85 -33.47 19.09
CA LYS A 386 38.85 -34.34 19.74
C LYS A 386 37.69 -34.54 18.77
#